data_AF-A0A956HLM4-F1
#
_entry.id   AF-A0A956HLM4-F1
#
_cell.length_a   1.000
_cell.length_b   1.000
_cell.length_c   1.000
_cell.angle_alpha   90.00
_cell.angle_beta   90.00
_cell.angle_gamma   90.00
#
_symmetry.space_group_name_H-M   'P 1'
#
loop_
_entity.id
_entity.type
_entity.pdbx_description
1 polymer ?
#
loop_
_entity_poly.entity_id
_entity_poly.type
_entity_poly.pdbx_seq_one_letter_code
_entity_poly.pdbx_strand_id
1 'polypeptide(L)'
;MRLFDTHAHLDLPPFGDEAERLDVVDRAIRAGIRDILIPGVDPGGWRHLLGVASALAAKRSSVRIHTSIGIHPRAEGDLNRDPEAAVLDRLRAAIATRPVGLVALGECGLDFGARGRHVPRERQVAVFKAHLTLARETGLPLILHCVRAHDE
;
A
#
# COMPACT_ATOMS: atom_id res chain seq x y z
N MET A 1 -1.52 26.19 5.64
CA MET A 1 -0.55 25.10 5.91
C MET A 1 -0.73 24.03 4.86
N ARG A 2 0.35 23.44 4.35
CA ARG A 2 0.32 22.33 3.38
C ARG A 2 0.59 21.03 4.13
N LEU A 3 -0.37 20.10 4.10
CA LEU A 3 -0.26 18.79 4.75
C LEU A 3 -0.15 17.67 3.71
N PHE A 4 0.53 16.60 4.10
CA PHE A 4 0.60 15.34 3.36
C PHE A 4 0.00 14.25 4.25
N ASP A 5 -1.09 13.64 3.80
CA ASP A 5 -1.55 12.37 4.35
C ASP A 5 -0.73 11.22 3.74
N THR A 6 0.25 10.74 4.49
CA THR A 6 1.20 9.73 4.01
C THR A 6 0.60 8.33 3.91
N HIS A 7 -0.65 8.11 4.39
CA HIS A 7 -1.23 6.77 4.46
C HIS A 7 -2.77 6.81 4.55
N ALA A 8 -3.45 6.75 3.41
CA ALA A 8 -4.90 6.73 3.34
C ALA A 8 -5.43 5.63 2.41
N HIS A 9 -6.07 4.62 2.99
CA HIS A 9 -6.74 3.51 2.27
C HIS A 9 -8.06 3.96 1.63
N LEU A 10 -7.98 4.78 0.58
CA LEU A 10 -9.13 5.28 -0.19
C LEU A 10 -9.68 4.24 -1.18
N ASP A 11 -8.96 3.15 -1.40
CA ASP A 11 -9.34 2.01 -2.24
C ASP A 11 -10.09 0.91 -1.46
N LEU A 12 -10.16 1.03 -0.13
CA LEU A 12 -10.82 0.06 0.76
C LEU A 12 -12.09 0.64 1.41
N PRO A 13 -12.97 -0.22 1.97
CA PRO A 13 -14.10 0.24 2.79
C PRO A 13 -13.66 1.16 3.94
N PRO A 14 -14.47 2.18 4.27
CA PRO A 14 -15.84 2.39 3.81
C PRO A 14 -15.98 3.08 2.44
N PHE A 15 -14.88 3.46 1.77
CA PHE A 15 -14.93 4.26 0.54
C PHE A 15 -15.12 3.38 -0.70
N GLY A 16 -16.30 2.77 -0.83
CA GLY A 16 -16.59 1.77 -1.87
C GLY A 16 -16.90 2.38 -3.23
N ASP A 17 -17.62 3.49 -3.25
CA ASP A 17 -18.03 4.16 -4.49
C ASP A 17 -17.14 5.38 -4.83
N GLU A 18 -17.27 5.91 -6.06
CA GLU A 18 -16.45 7.05 -6.50
C GLU A 18 -16.87 8.35 -5.81
N ALA A 19 -18.16 8.53 -5.51
CA ALA A 19 -18.68 9.77 -4.94
C ALA A 19 -18.20 9.97 -3.49
N GLU A 20 -18.20 8.91 -2.68
CA GLU A 20 -17.66 8.87 -1.32
C GLU A 20 -16.17 9.22 -1.30
N ARG A 21 -15.39 8.63 -2.22
CA ARG A 21 -13.96 8.94 -2.37
C ARG A 21 -13.72 10.40 -2.75
N LEU A 22 -14.52 10.95 -3.66
CA LEU A 22 -14.41 12.36 -4.05
C LEU A 22 -14.80 13.30 -2.90
N ASP A 23 -15.85 13.00 -2.14
CA ASP A 23 -16.25 13.82 -0.98
C ASP A 23 -15.15 13.86 0.08
N VAL A 24 -14.59 12.71 0.47
CA VAL A 24 -13.53 12.68 1.49
C VAL A 24 -12.28 13.42 1.02
N VAL A 25 -11.91 13.31 -0.26
CA VAL A 25 -10.80 14.07 -0.84
C VAL A 25 -11.10 15.57 -0.84
N ASP A 26 -12.32 15.98 -1.15
CA ASP A 26 -12.72 17.40 -1.10
C ASP A 26 -12.66 17.95 0.33
N ARG A 27 -13.05 17.15 1.33
CA ARG A 27 -12.88 17.50 2.74
C ARG A 27 -11.40 17.60 3.13
N ALA A 28 -10.56 16.67 2.68
CA ALA A 28 -9.12 16.69 2.91
C ALA A 28 -8.47 17.96 2.32
N ILE A 29 -8.85 18.34 1.09
CA ILE A 29 -8.38 19.56 0.44
C ILE A 29 -8.78 20.80 1.26
N ARG A 30 -10.02 20.88 1.73
CA ARG A 30 -10.47 21.99 2.60
C ARG A 30 -9.69 22.07 3.92
N ALA A 31 -9.25 20.92 4.45
CA ALA A 31 -8.42 20.84 5.65
C ALA A 31 -6.93 21.19 5.41
N GLY A 32 -6.52 21.45 4.17
CA GLY A 32 -5.15 21.83 3.82
C GLY A 32 -4.25 20.66 3.37
N ILE A 33 -4.81 19.47 3.19
CA ILE A 33 -4.10 18.33 2.60
C ILE A 33 -3.90 18.59 1.10
N ARG A 34 -2.67 18.43 0.62
CA ARG A 34 -2.30 18.66 -0.80
C ARG A 34 -1.63 17.46 -1.43
N ASP A 35 -1.27 16.47 -0.65
CA ASP A 35 -0.70 15.22 -1.09
C ASP A 35 -1.36 14.10 -0.28
N ILE A 36 -1.73 13.01 -0.94
CA ILE A 36 -2.32 11.81 -0.32
C ILE A 36 -1.62 10.61 -0.91
N LEU A 37 -1.19 9.66 -0.08
CA LEU A 37 -0.64 8.39 -0.52
C LEU A 37 -1.61 7.26 -0.22
N ILE A 38 -1.97 6.49 -1.24
CA ILE A 38 -2.82 5.30 -1.15
C ILE A 38 -1.93 4.05 -1.16
N PRO A 39 -1.81 3.31 -0.04
CA PRO A 39 -0.85 2.22 0.07
C PRO A 39 -1.42 0.87 -0.36
N GLY A 40 -0.72 0.18 -1.27
CA GLY A 40 -1.11 -1.16 -1.70
C GLY A 40 -0.81 -2.22 -0.66
N VAL A 41 -1.76 -3.13 -0.43
CA VAL A 41 -1.70 -4.14 0.64
C VAL A 41 -1.62 -5.57 0.13
N ASP A 42 -2.08 -5.88 -1.07
CA ASP A 42 -2.01 -7.23 -1.63
C ASP A 42 -2.00 -7.25 -3.17
N PRO A 43 -1.38 -8.27 -3.79
CA PRO A 43 -1.35 -8.46 -5.23
C PRO A 43 -2.70 -8.40 -5.94
N GLY A 44 -3.76 -8.92 -5.33
CA GLY A 44 -5.11 -8.90 -5.89
C GLY A 44 -5.73 -7.49 -5.97
N GLY A 45 -5.39 -6.62 -5.02
CA GLY A 45 -5.91 -5.27 -4.87
C GLY A 45 -5.19 -4.20 -5.70
N TRP A 46 -3.92 -4.40 -6.09
CA TRP A 46 -3.12 -3.34 -6.71
C TRP A 46 -3.74 -2.73 -7.96
N ARG A 47 -4.36 -3.53 -8.83
CA ARG A 47 -5.03 -2.99 -10.04
C ARG A 47 -6.18 -2.07 -9.68
N HIS A 48 -6.96 -2.41 -8.64
CA HIS A 48 -8.05 -1.57 -8.17
C HIS A 48 -7.51 -0.27 -7.58
N LEU A 49 -6.52 -0.36 -6.69
CA LEU A 49 -5.85 0.79 -6.08
C LEU A 49 -5.34 1.77 -7.14
N LEU A 50 -4.60 1.28 -8.14
CA LEU A 50 -4.05 2.13 -9.20
C LEU A 50 -5.17 2.79 -10.02
N GLY A 51 -6.28 2.09 -10.24
CA GLY A 51 -7.47 2.66 -10.87
C GLY A 51 -8.10 3.79 -10.05
N VAL A 52 -8.26 3.58 -8.74
CA VAL A 52 -8.76 4.60 -7.80
C VAL A 52 -7.84 5.81 -7.78
N ALA A 53 -6.53 5.60 -7.65
CA ALA A 53 -5.54 6.67 -7.61
C ALA A 53 -5.57 7.53 -8.89
N SER A 54 -5.63 6.87 -10.05
CA SER A 54 -5.73 7.53 -11.35
C SER A 54 -7.01 8.35 -11.50
N ALA A 55 -8.16 7.78 -11.10
CA ALA A 55 -9.45 8.48 -11.15
C ALA A 55 -9.48 9.72 -10.25
N LEU A 56 -8.96 9.62 -9.03
CA LEU A 56 -8.86 10.74 -8.10
C LEU A 56 -7.93 11.84 -8.63
N ALA A 57 -6.74 11.47 -9.11
CA ALA A 57 -5.80 12.42 -9.69
C ALA A 57 -6.38 13.18 -10.91
N ALA A 58 -7.14 12.48 -11.76
CA ALA A 58 -7.80 13.09 -12.91
C ALA A 58 -8.92 14.06 -12.52
N LYS A 59 -9.65 13.78 -11.44
CA LYS A 59 -10.82 14.56 -11.02
C LYS A 59 -10.51 15.69 -10.07
N ARG A 60 -9.35 15.67 -9.39
CA ARG A 60 -8.95 16.65 -8.38
C ARG A 60 -7.49 17.07 -8.53
N SER A 61 -7.23 18.00 -9.43
CA SER A 61 -5.89 18.54 -9.68
C SER A 61 -5.30 19.37 -8.53
N SER A 62 -6.12 19.76 -7.55
CA SER A 62 -5.69 20.52 -6.36
C SER A 62 -5.05 19.66 -5.26
N VAL A 63 -5.05 18.34 -5.42
CA VAL A 63 -4.34 17.37 -4.56
C VAL A 63 -3.50 16.44 -5.44
N ARG A 64 -2.31 16.08 -4.98
CA ARG A 64 -1.50 15.05 -5.63
C ARG A 64 -1.80 13.71 -5.01
N ILE A 65 -2.09 12.72 -5.85
CA ILE A 65 -2.29 11.35 -5.42
C ILE A 65 -1.01 10.57 -5.71
N HIS A 66 -0.48 9.97 -4.66
CA HIS A 66 0.68 9.09 -4.68
C HIS A 66 0.23 7.68 -4.34
N THR A 67 1.02 6.69 -4.71
CA THR A 67 0.76 5.28 -4.42
C THR A 67 2.01 4.59 -3.92
N SER A 68 1.79 3.51 -3.19
CA SER A 68 2.81 2.51 -2.92
C SER A 68 2.29 1.13 -3.30
N ILE A 69 3.21 0.21 -3.57
CA ILE A 69 2.88 -1.18 -3.85
C ILE A 69 3.67 -2.05 -2.88
N GLY A 70 2.97 -2.94 -2.20
CA GLY A 70 3.54 -3.88 -1.26
C GLY A 70 2.56 -4.96 -0.85
N ILE A 71 3.02 -5.82 0.04
CA ILE A 71 2.25 -6.93 0.60
C ILE A 71 2.23 -6.77 2.11
N HIS A 72 1.04 -6.47 2.64
CA HIS A 72 0.81 -6.27 4.06
C HIS A 72 0.97 -7.61 4.79
N PRO A 73 1.52 -7.63 6.02
CA PRO A 73 1.67 -8.86 6.84
C PRO A 73 0.38 -9.63 7.13
N ARG A 74 -0.79 -9.10 6.74
CA ARG A 74 -2.10 -9.69 6.98
C ARG A 74 -2.79 -10.19 5.70
N ALA A 75 -2.15 -10.05 4.53
CA ALA A 75 -2.74 -10.35 3.22
C ALA A 75 -3.02 -11.87 3.07
N GLU A 76 -4.15 -12.33 3.61
CA GLU A 76 -4.53 -13.75 3.72
C GLU A 76 -4.51 -14.51 2.39
N GLY A 77 -5.03 -13.89 1.32
CA GLY A 77 -5.21 -14.54 0.04
C GLY A 77 -3.88 -14.99 -0.56
N ASP A 78 -3.02 -14.02 -0.85
CA ASP A 78 -1.74 -14.25 -1.52
C ASP A 78 -0.69 -14.87 -0.57
N LEU A 79 -0.70 -14.52 0.72
CA LEU A 79 0.25 -15.04 1.71
C LEU A 79 -0.15 -16.36 2.36
N ASN A 80 -1.23 -17.03 1.98
CA ASN A 80 -1.47 -18.40 2.48
C ASN A 80 -1.63 -19.42 1.36
N ARG A 81 -2.03 -18.99 0.15
CA ARG A 81 -2.37 -19.92 -0.95
C ARG A 81 -1.22 -20.16 -1.92
N ASP A 82 -0.50 -19.11 -2.30
CA ASP A 82 0.52 -19.21 -3.33
C ASP A 82 1.90 -19.54 -2.74
N PRO A 83 2.81 -20.16 -3.49
CA PRO A 83 4.21 -20.26 -3.08
C PRO A 83 4.82 -18.87 -2.88
N GLU A 84 5.66 -18.71 -1.84
CA GLU A 84 6.32 -17.43 -1.53
C GLU A 84 7.01 -16.81 -2.76
N ALA A 85 7.75 -17.62 -3.53
CA ALA A 85 8.43 -17.16 -4.74
C ALA A 85 7.47 -16.50 -5.75
N ALA A 86 6.29 -17.08 -5.97
CA ALA A 86 5.30 -16.55 -6.90
C ALA A 86 4.74 -15.19 -6.43
N VAL A 87 4.53 -15.04 -5.12
CA VAL A 87 4.09 -13.78 -4.52
C VAL A 87 5.14 -12.70 -4.70
N LEU A 88 6.41 -13.04 -4.45
CA LEU A 88 7.53 -12.11 -4.62
C LEU A 88 7.72 -11.71 -6.09
N ASP A 89 7.57 -12.65 -7.03
CA ASP A 89 7.67 -12.35 -8.46
C ASP A 89 6.56 -11.42 -8.94
N ARG A 90 5.33 -11.56 -8.42
CA ARG A 90 4.25 -10.58 -8.68
C ARG A 90 4.62 -9.19 -8.18
N LEU A 91 5.18 -9.09 -6.97
CA LEU A 91 5.64 -7.80 -6.43
C LEU A 91 6.73 -7.17 -7.31
N ARG A 92 7.74 -7.95 -7.70
CA ARG A 92 8.80 -7.47 -8.61
C ARG A 92 8.23 -6.99 -9.94
N ALA A 93 7.35 -7.79 -10.55
CA ALA A 93 6.71 -7.46 -11.81
C ALA A 93 5.90 -6.16 -11.71
N ALA A 94 5.09 -6.01 -10.66
CA ALA A 94 4.29 -4.81 -10.44
C ALA A 94 5.14 -3.55 -10.31
N ILE A 95 6.22 -3.60 -9.52
CA ILE A 95 7.15 -2.48 -9.35
C ILE A 95 7.90 -2.15 -10.63
N ALA A 96 8.32 -3.16 -11.40
CA ALA A 96 9.04 -2.96 -12.66
C ALA A 96 8.22 -2.18 -13.70
N THR A 97 6.87 -2.22 -13.63
CA THR A 97 6.01 -1.41 -14.51
C THR A 97 6.06 0.09 -14.22
N ARG A 98 6.60 0.50 -13.06
CA ARG A 98 6.66 1.89 -12.57
C ARG A 98 5.34 2.64 -12.78
N PRO A 99 4.24 2.17 -12.15
CA PRO A 99 2.93 2.78 -12.33
C PRO A 99 2.94 4.25 -11.91
N VAL A 100 2.08 5.04 -12.55
CA VAL A 100 1.97 6.47 -12.28
C VAL A 100 1.65 6.70 -10.80
N GLY A 101 2.38 7.63 -10.19
CA GLY A 101 2.22 7.97 -8.78
C GLY A 101 2.97 7.05 -7.81
N LEU A 102 3.66 6.00 -8.27
CA LEU A 102 4.43 5.13 -7.38
C LEU A 102 5.63 5.87 -6.77
N VAL A 103 5.60 6.06 -5.45
CA VAL A 103 6.65 6.77 -4.70
C VAL A 103 7.29 5.93 -3.59
N ALA A 104 6.72 4.79 -3.25
CA ALA A 104 7.21 3.92 -2.17
C ALA A 104 6.85 2.45 -2.41
N LEU A 105 7.51 1.58 -1.66
CA LEU A 105 7.12 0.18 -1.48
C LEU A 105 6.37 0.01 -0.16
N GLY A 106 5.52 -1.00 -0.08
CA GLY A 106 4.63 -1.22 1.07
C GLY A 106 3.19 -0.82 0.75
N GLU A 107 2.25 -0.97 1.66
CA GLU A 107 2.42 -1.29 3.08
C GLU A 107 3.00 -2.70 3.29
N CYS A 108 4.09 -2.80 4.06
CA CYS A 108 4.80 -4.05 4.33
C CYS A 108 5.35 -4.06 5.77
N GLY A 109 5.72 -5.22 6.30
CA GLY A 109 6.30 -5.32 7.64
C GLY A 109 5.79 -6.53 8.39
N LEU A 110 5.59 -6.38 9.70
CA LEU A 110 5.27 -7.47 10.62
C LEU A 110 4.05 -7.14 11.49
N ASP A 111 3.19 -8.14 11.68
CA ASP A 111 2.07 -8.09 12.60
C ASP A 111 1.96 -9.39 13.39
N PHE A 112 2.50 -9.37 14.61
CA PHE A 112 2.38 -10.48 15.57
C PHE A 112 1.25 -10.25 16.57
N GLY A 113 0.38 -9.27 16.28
CA GLY A 113 -0.84 -9.03 17.00
C GLY A 113 -1.93 -10.05 16.68
N ALA A 114 -3.06 -9.88 17.36
CA ALA A 114 -4.22 -10.76 17.18
C ALA A 114 -4.68 -10.80 15.70
N ARG A 115 -4.60 -9.68 14.98
CA ARG A 115 -5.06 -9.60 13.58
C ARG A 115 -4.03 -10.06 12.56
N GLY A 116 -2.81 -10.42 12.94
CA GLY A 116 -1.78 -10.93 12.02
C GLY A 116 -1.40 -12.40 12.24
N ARG A 117 -1.77 -12.98 13.40
CA ARG A 117 -1.42 -14.35 13.78
C ARG A 117 -1.92 -15.46 12.84
N HIS A 118 -2.82 -15.14 11.91
CA HIS A 118 -3.32 -16.06 10.90
C HIS A 118 -2.35 -16.26 9.72
N VAL A 119 -1.34 -15.39 9.57
CA VAL A 119 -0.19 -15.61 8.68
C VAL A 119 0.99 -16.08 9.54
N PRO A 120 1.66 -17.20 9.23
CA PRO A 120 2.84 -17.66 9.95
C PRO A 120 3.92 -16.59 10.02
N ARG A 121 4.58 -16.45 11.19
CA ARG A 121 5.57 -15.39 11.43
C ARG A 121 6.74 -15.47 10.44
N GLU A 122 7.21 -16.67 10.17
CA GLU A 122 8.30 -16.96 9.24
C GLU A 122 7.98 -16.42 7.85
N ARG A 123 6.71 -16.54 7.44
CA ARG A 123 6.24 -16.05 6.15
C ARG A 123 6.14 -14.53 6.11
N GLN A 124 5.65 -13.89 7.18
CA GLN A 124 5.67 -12.43 7.27
C GLN A 124 7.11 -11.90 7.18
N VAL A 125 8.05 -12.53 7.90
CA VAL A 125 9.47 -12.17 7.90
C VAL A 125 10.11 -12.35 6.52
N ALA A 126 9.85 -13.47 5.84
CA ALA A 126 10.41 -13.73 4.52
C ALA A 126 9.93 -12.69 3.49
N VAL A 127 8.64 -12.38 3.49
CA VAL A 127 8.05 -11.36 2.60
C VAL A 127 8.57 -9.96 2.94
N PHE A 128 8.68 -9.61 4.22
CA PHE A 128 9.24 -8.33 4.63
C PHE A 128 10.72 -8.19 4.20
N LYS A 129 11.53 -9.23 4.35
CA LYS A 129 12.92 -9.27 3.83
C LYS A 129 12.98 -9.04 2.32
N ALA A 130 12.03 -9.58 1.56
CA ALA A 130 11.98 -9.32 0.12
C ALA A 130 11.66 -7.85 -0.20
N HIS A 131 10.79 -7.19 0.57
CA HIS A 131 10.56 -5.74 0.42
C HIS A 131 11.82 -4.94 0.74
N LEU A 132 12.57 -5.31 1.79
CA LEU A 132 13.84 -4.66 2.14
C LEU A 132 14.87 -4.78 1.00
N THR A 133 14.99 -5.97 0.40
CA THR A 133 15.84 -6.17 -0.77
C THR A 133 15.40 -5.32 -1.96
N LEU A 134 14.10 -5.30 -2.28
CA LEU A 134 13.57 -4.49 -3.37
C LEU A 134 13.72 -2.99 -3.14
N ALA A 135 13.58 -2.52 -1.91
CA ALA A 135 13.81 -1.12 -1.56
C ALA A 135 15.25 -0.70 -1.87
N ARG A 136 16.22 -1.58 -1.55
CA ARG A 136 17.63 -1.36 -1.87
C ARG A 136 17.90 -1.38 -3.37
N GLU A 137 17.28 -2.30 -4.11
CA GLU A 137 17.46 -2.42 -5.57
C GLU A 137 16.84 -1.24 -6.34
N THR A 138 15.67 -0.77 -5.90
CA THR A 138 14.89 0.26 -6.60
C THR A 138 15.18 1.68 -6.11
N GLY A 139 15.77 1.83 -4.92
CA GLY A 139 15.93 3.12 -4.24
C GLY A 139 14.63 3.71 -3.71
N LEU A 140 13.51 2.95 -3.74
CA LEU A 140 12.23 3.40 -3.20
C LEU A 140 12.21 3.29 -1.66
N PRO A 141 11.64 4.29 -0.96
CA PRO A 141 11.42 4.18 0.48
C PRO A 141 10.35 3.13 0.82
N LEU A 142 10.32 2.68 2.07
CA LEU A 142 9.32 1.74 2.60
C LEU A 142 8.23 2.44 3.40
N ILE A 143 7.00 1.97 3.27
CA ILE A 143 5.90 2.17 4.20
C ILE A 143 5.80 0.94 5.09
N LEU A 144 6.05 1.14 6.38
CA LEU A 144 6.17 0.08 7.37
C LEU A 144 4.92 -0.08 8.22
N HIS A 145 4.46 -1.31 8.35
CA HIS A 145 3.51 -1.78 9.35
C HIS A 145 4.25 -2.58 10.40
N CYS A 146 4.18 -2.16 11.66
CA CYS A 146 4.76 -2.89 12.78
C CYS A 146 3.76 -2.97 13.92
N VAL A 147 3.33 -4.18 14.27
CA VAL A 147 2.42 -4.42 15.39
C VAL A 147 2.94 -5.59 16.22
N ARG A 148 3.34 -5.30 17.47
CA ARG A 148 3.90 -6.28 18.42
C ARG A 148 5.10 -7.07 17.87
N ALA A 149 5.91 -6.42 17.04
CA ALA A 149 7.05 -7.02 16.35
C ALA A 149 8.25 -6.06 16.32
N HIS A 150 8.43 -5.25 17.39
CA HIS A 150 9.44 -4.19 17.43
C HIS A 150 10.85 -4.71 17.69
N ASP A 151 10.96 -5.89 18.31
CA ASP A 151 12.23 -6.51 18.69
C ASP A 151 12.82 -7.39 17.57
N GLU A 152 12.05 -7.60 16.50
CA GLU A 152 12.42 -8.35 15.31
C GLU A 152 13.10 -7.50 14.23
#